data_AF-A0A925JPR5-F1
#
_entry.id   AF-A0A925JPR5-F1
#
_cell.length_a   1.000
_cell.length_b   1.000
_cell.length_c   1.000
_cell.angle_alpha   90.00
_cell.angle_beta   90.00
_cell.angle_gamma   90.00
#
_symmetry.space_group_name_H-M   'P 1'
#
loop_
_entity.id
_entity.type
_entity.pdbx_description
1 polymer ?
#
loop_
_entity_poly.entity_id
_entity_poly.type
_entity_poly.pdbx_seq_one_letter_code
_entity_poly.pdbx_strand_id
1 'polypeptide(L)'
;MVAKPSVADLSDAGRYHVIGEMDLKNPTPFFREHAKGSWVVGAFILLISLSLGVLAGFTGARAASQPAVLWQGLLALAVVFGVLLPLHEGIHALVYKGMGAADIRFSFAAKALAVYTCANRHVVHLREIIPLAIAPFLAISALLVVLAGYFPDYRLFFAWALV
;
A
#
# COMPACT_ATOMS: atom_id res chain seq x y z
N MET A 1 -2.16 -26.82 15.37
CA MET A 1 -2.04 -25.35 15.14
C MET A 1 -2.39 -24.65 16.44
N VAL A 2 -1.57 -23.72 16.90
CA VAL A 2 -1.91 -22.87 18.08
C VAL A 2 -3.05 -21.95 17.67
N ALA A 3 -4.11 -21.89 18.47
CA ALA A 3 -5.26 -21.01 18.23
C ALA A 3 -4.82 -19.54 18.24
N LYS A 4 -5.43 -18.72 17.37
CA LYS A 4 -5.18 -17.28 17.31
C LYS A 4 -5.63 -16.65 18.64
N PRO A 5 -4.76 -15.92 19.36
CA PRO A 5 -5.14 -15.32 20.63
C PRO A 5 -6.17 -14.20 20.41
N SER A 6 -7.08 -14.06 21.36
CA SER A 6 -7.99 -12.92 21.43
C SER A 6 -7.27 -11.69 21.98
N VAL A 7 -7.88 -10.52 21.86
CA VAL A 7 -7.37 -9.28 22.48
C VAL A 7 -7.26 -9.43 24.01
N ALA A 8 -8.17 -10.19 24.64
CA ALA A 8 -8.14 -10.42 26.08
C ALA A 8 -6.94 -11.30 26.48
N ASP A 9 -6.58 -12.30 25.66
CA ASP A 9 -5.42 -13.16 25.91
C ASP A 9 -4.11 -12.35 25.89
N LEU A 10 -4.04 -11.30 25.06
CA LEU A 10 -2.86 -10.43 24.99
C LEU A 10 -2.64 -9.57 26.24
N SER A 11 -3.63 -9.48 27.14
CA SER A 11 -3.48 -8.81 28.45
C SER A 11 -2.83 -9.71 29.51
N ASP A 12 -2.63 -11.00 29.23
CA ASP A 12 -1.94 -11.91 30.15
C ASP A 12 -0.42 -11.69 30.11
N ALA A 13 0.07 -10.94 31.10
CA ALA A 13 1.49 -10.61 31.28
C ALA A 13 2.39 -11.83 31.53
N GLY A 14 1.83 -12.98 31.91
CA GLY A 14 2.59 -14.23 32.05
C GLY A 14 2.90 -14.91 30.71
N ARG A 15 2.18 -14.53 29.65
CA ARG A 15 2.29 -15.14 28.31
C ARG A 15 2.75 -14.17 27.23
N TYR A 16 2.42 -12.90 27.37
CA TYR A 16 2.71 -11.85 26.41
C TYR A 16 3.35 -10.65 27.10
N HIS A 17 4.27 -9.99 26.42
CA HIS A 17 4.79 -8.69 26.84
C HIS A 17 4.70 -7.72 25.67
N VAL A 18 4.38 -6.47 25.97
CA VAL A 18 4.31 -5.42 24.97
C VAL A 18 5.74 -5.00 24.62
N ILE A 19 6.09 -5.10 23.35
CA ILE A 19 7.40 -4.66 22.84
C ILE A 19 7.38 -3.24 22.31
N GLY A 20 6.19 -2.66 22.07
CA GLY A 20 6.03 -1.29 21.61
C GLY A 20 4.56 -0.96 21.32
N GLU A 21 4.22 0.32 21.43
CA GLU A 21 2.90 0.87 21.11
C GLU A 21 3.04 1.96 20.06
N MET A 22 2.17 1.95 19.05
CA MET A 22 2.20 2.91 17.96
C MET A 22 1.04 3.90 18.10
N ASP A 23 1.36 5.19 18.27
CA ASP A 23 0.37 6.25 18.11
C ASP A 23 0.02 6.44 16.64
N LEU A 24 -1.17 6.02 16.24
CA LEU A 24 -1.65 6.12 14.86
C LEU A 24 -1.80 7.57 14.35
N LYS A 25 -1.86 8.56 15.24
CA LYS A 25 -1.88 9.99 14.84
C LYS A 25 -0.49 10.54 14.54
N ASN A 26 0.54 9.89 15.07
CA ASN A 26 1.93 10.25 14.87
C ASN A 26 2.83 9.00 14.91
N PRO A 27 2.77 8.13 13.89
CA PRO A 27 3.48 6.84 13.90
C PRO A 27 4.98 6.97 13.65
N THR A 28 5.45 8.15 13.25
CA THR A 28 6.85 8.43 12.90
C THR A 28 7.88 7.99 13.95
N PRO A 29 7.69 8.27 15.26
CA PRO A 29 8.64 7.83 16.28
C PRO A 29 8.73 6.30 16.37
N PHE A 30 7.58 5.62 16.34
CA PHE A 30 7.52 4.16 16.39
C PHE A 30 8.28 3.53 15.23
N PHE A 31 8.08 4.02 14.00
CA PHE A 31 8.81 3.53 12.83
C PHE A 31 10.30 3.84 12.89
N ARG A 32 10.72 5.01 13.37
CA ARG A 32 12.16 5.31 13.51
C ARG A 32 12.87 4.36 14.48
N GLU A 33 12.16 3.93 15.52
CA GLU A 33 12.68 3.02 16.54
C GLU A 33 12.65 1.56 16.08
N HIS A 34 11.56 1.13 15.46
CA HIS A 34 11.27 -0.29 15.20
C HIS A 34 11.38 -0.71 13.72
N ALA A 35 11.11 0.19 12.78
CA ALA A 35 11.22 -0.11 11.36
C ALA A 35 12.67 0.03 10.90
N LYS A 36 13.45 -1.02 11.12
CA LYS A 36 14.72 -1.22 10.41
C LYS A 36 14.36 -1.58 8.97
N GLY A 37 14.26 -0.55 8.12
CA GLY A 37 13.96 -0.72 6.70
C GLY A 37 14.88 -1.77 6.08
N SER A 38 14.30 -2.83 5.51
CA SER A 38 15.06 -3.75 4.70
C SER A 38 15.31 -3.08 3.36
N TRP A 39 16.54 -2.64 3.13
CA TRP A 39 16.95 -2.09 1.83
C TRP A 39 16.65 -3.05 0.68
N VAL A 40 16.59 -4.37 0.96
CA VAL A 40 16.20 -5.40 -0.01
C VAL A 40 14.72 -5.29 -0.40
N VAL A 41 13.82 -5.08 0.57
CA VAL A 41 12.39 -4.89 0.30
C VAL A 41 12.14 -3.56 -0.41
N GLY A 42 12.82 -2.50 0.04
CA GLY A 42 12.78 -1.20 -0.64
C GLY A 42 13.31 -1.28 -2.07
N ALA A 43 14.44 -1.94 -2.29
CA ALA A 43 15.01 -2.15 -3.62
C ALA A 43 14.11 -3.03 -4.49
N PHE A 44 13.47 -4.07 -3.93
CA PHE A 44 12.56 -4.94 -4.67
C PHE A 44 11.32 -4.20 -5.16
N ILE A 45 10.67 -3.43 -4.28
CA ILE A 45 9.50 -2.60 -4.65
C ILE A 45 9.93 -1.56 -5.70
N LEU A 46 11.03 -0.86 -5.46
CA LEU A 46 11.57 0.14 -6.38
C LEU A 46 11.90 -0.45 -7.75
N LEU A 47 12.54 -1.63 -7.80
CA LEU A 47 12.89 -2.30 -9.05
C LEU A 47 11.66 -2.78 -9.81
N ILE A 48 10.61 -3.26 -9.12
CA ILE A 48 9.36 -3.64 -9.80
C ILE A 48 8.67 -2.39 -10.35
N SER A 49 8.54 -1.33 -9.56
CA SER A 49 7.94 -0.06 -10.01
C SER A 49 8.72 0.56 -11.17
N LEU A 50 10.05 0.55 -11.12
CA LEU A 50 10.91 0.99 -12.24
C LEU A 50 10.77 0.08 -13.46
N SER A 51 10.73 -1.24 -13.29
CA SER A 51 10.63 -2.17 -14.43
C SER A 51 9.28 -2.03 -15.12
N LEU A 52 8.19 -1.87 -14.35
CA LEU A 52 6.85 -1.65 -14.87
C LEU A 52 6.71 -0.26 -15.50
N GLY A 53 7.27 0.77 -14.86
CA GLY A 53 7.32 2.14 -15.38
C GLY A 53 8.16 2.27 -16.65
N VAL A 54 9.29 1.57 -16.74
CA VAL A 54 10.13 1.52 -17.95
C VAL A 54 9.42 0.76 -19.05
N LEU A 55 8.76 -0.37 -18.78
CA LEU A 55 8.01 -1.10 -19.80
C LEU A 55 6.86 -0.27 -20.39
N ALA A 56 6.09 0.40 -19.53
CA ALA A 56 5.03 1.31 -19.94
C ALA A 56 5.57 2.59 -20.61
N GLY A 57 6.71 3.10 -20.15
CA GLY A 57 7.38 4.29 -20.68
C GLY A 57 8.07 4.06 -22.03
N PHE A 58 8.77 2.94 -22.24
CA PHE A 58 9.52 2.67 -23.47
C PHE A 58 8.61 2.52 -24.69
N THR A 59 7.36 2.09 -24.45
CA THR A 59 6.34 1.91 -25.49
C THR A 59 5.56 3.21 -25.80
N GLY A 60 5.53 4.19 -24.88
CA GLY A 60 4.86 5.48 -25.07
C GLY A 60 5.81 6.66 -25.37
N ALA A 61 6.98 6.71 -24.73
CA ALA A 61 7.90 7.86 -24.76
C ALA A 61 8.66 8.02 -26.09
N ARG A 62 8.87 6.94 -26.85
CA ARG A 62 9.45 7.05 -28.21
C ARG A 62 8.55 7.76 -29.22
N ALA A 63 7.26 7.94 -28.90
CA ALA A 63 6.28 8.59 -29.76
C ALA A 63 5.67 9.88 -29.15
N ALA A 64 5.94 10.19 -27.88
CA ALA A 64 5.24 11.24 -27.14
C ALA A 64 5.98 12.59 -27.15
N SER A 65 5.22 13.67 -27.30
CA SER A 65 5.71 15.04 -27.16
C SER A 65 5.84 15.45 -25.68
N GLN A 66 6.67 16.46 -25.38
CA GLN A 66 6.83 16.98 -24.00
C GLN A 66 5.49 17.36 -23.32
N PRO A 67 4.53 18.01 -24.01
CA PRO A 67 3.22 18.31 -23.41
C PRO A 67 2.43 17.06 -23.01
N ALA A 68 2.53 15.97 -23.78
CA ALA A 68 1.84 14.71 -23.46
C ALA A 68 2.40 14.08 -22.19
N VAL A 69 3.73 14.11 -22.00
CA VAL A 69 4.37 13.62 -20.77
C VAL A 69 3.88 14.40 -19.55
N LEU A 70 3.88 15.74 -19.62
CA LEU A 70 3.48 16.58 -18.50
C LEU A 70 2.01 16.40 -18.13
N TRP A 71 1.10 16.45 -19.11
CA TRP A 71 -0.33 16.31 -18.86
C TRP A 71 -0.66 14.93 -18.27
N GLN A 72 -0.12 13.85 -18.83
CA GLN A 72 -0.37 12.50 -18.33
C GLN A 72 0.23 12.26 -16.94
N GLY A 73 1.38 12.87 -16.63
CA GLY A 73 1.96 12.84 -15.28
C GLY A 73 1.09 13.57 -14.26
N LEU A 74 0.57 14.75 -14.60
CA LEU A 74 -0.35 15.49 -13.72
C LEU A 74 -1.68 14.75 -13.52
N LEU A 75 -2.20 14.13 -14.59
CA LEU A 75 -3.38 13.28 -14.49
C LEU A 75 -3.13 12.07 -13.59
N ALA A 76 -1.96 11.41 -13.71
CA ALA A 76 -1.57 10.29 -12.86
C ALA A 76 -1.51 10.72 -11.40
N LEU A 77 -0.89 11.86 -11.11
CA LEU A 77 -0.84 12.41 -9.75
C LEU A 77 -2.24 12.62 -9.16
N ALA A 78 -3.14 13.27 -9.91
CA ALA A 78 -4.50 13.50 -9.47
C ALA A 78 -5.27 12.19 -9.23
N VAL A 79 -5.11 11.20 -10.10
CA VAL A 79 -5.77 9.89 -9.98
C VAL A 79 -5.18 9.06 -8.84
N VAL A 80 -3.86 9.12 -8.61
CA VAL A 80 -3.20 8.41 -7.51
C VAL A 80 -3.80 8.86 -6.17
N PHE A 81 -3.85 10.16 -5.91
CA PHE A 81 -4.36 10.68 -4.64
C PHE A 81 -5.89 10.65 -4.55
N GLY A 82 -6.60 10.90 -5.66
CA GLY A 82 -8.06 10.97 -5.67
C GLY A 82 -8.77 9.62 -5.74
N VAL A 83 -8.14 8.61 -6.33
CA VAL A 83 -8.78 7.31 -6.64
C VAL A 83 -7.95 6.13 -6.15
N LEU A 84 -6.68 6.02 -6.55
CA LEU A 84 -5.90 4.82 -6.25
C LEU A 84 -5.58 4.70 -4.76
N LEU A 85 -5.37 5.82 -4.06
CA LEU A 85 -5.12 5.82 -2.62
C LEU A 85 -6.36 5.39 -1.82
N PRO A 86 -7.58 5.94 -2.03
CA PRO A 86 -8.79 5.37 -1.44
C PRO A 86 -9.02 3.90 -1.80
N LEU A 87 -8.74 3.50 -3.05
CA LEU A 87 -8.84 2.11 -3.48
C LEU A 87 -7.83 1.20 -2.76
N HIS A 88 -6.60 1.67 -2.56
CA HIS A 88 -5.54 0.97 -1.82
C HIS A 88 -6.01 0.63 -0.40
N GLU A 89 -6.52 1.64 0.30
CA GLU A 89 -7.09 1.47 1.63
C GLU A 89 -8.32 0.56 1.62
N GLY A 90 -9.18 0.68 0.61
CA GLY A 90 -10.32 -0.23 0.41
C GLY A 90 -9.89 -1.70 0.29
N ILE A 91 -8.79 -1.99 -0.40
CA ILE A 91 -8.25 -3.34 -0.52
C ILE A 91 -7.73 -3.84 0.83
N HIS A 92 -7.03 -3.01 1.61
CA HIS A 92 -6.67 -3.36 3.00
C HIS A 92 -7.91 -3.73 3.82
N ALA A 93 -8.99 -2.96 3.71
CA ALA A 93 -10.24 -3.25 4.40
C ALA A 93 -10.85 -4.59 3.96
N LEU A 94 -10.81 -4.93 2.66
CA LEU A 94 -11.28 -6.23 2.18
C LEU A 94 -10.45 -7.38 2.75
N VAL A 95 -9.13 -7.21 2.82
CA VAL A 95 -8.24 -8.22 3.42
C VAL A 95 -8.54 -8.39 4.90
N TYR A 96 -8.68 -7.31 5.67
CA TYR A 96 -9.09 -7.36 7.07
C TYR A 96 -10.45 -8.05 7.25
N LYS A 97 -11.42 -7.76 6.38
CA LYS A 97 -12.73 -8.43 6.41
C LYS A 97 -12.60 -9.94 6.16
N GLY A 98 -11.74 -10.33 5.22
CA GLY A 98 -11.40 -11.74 4.97
C GLY A 98 -10.71 -12.43 6.15
N MET A 99 -10.01 -11.68 7.00
CA MET A 99 -9.40 -12.17 8.25
C MET A 99 -10.41 -12.24 9.42
N GLY A 100 -11.66 -11.80 9.21
CA GLY A 100 -12.70 -11.79 10.24
C GLY A 100 -12.66 -10.54 11.14
N ALA A 101 -12.07 -9.43 10.68
CA ALA A 101 -12.18 -8.17 11.39
C ALA A 101 -13.62 -7.64 11.36
N ALA A 102 -14.16 -7.30 12.54
CA ALA A 102 -15.55 -6.85 12.69
C ALA A 102 -15.70 -5.31 12.63
N ASP A 103 -14.70 -4.56 13.10
CA ASP A 103 -14.69 -3.10 13.10
C ASP A 103 -13.47 -2.61 12.32
N ILE A 104 -13.71 -2.13 11.10
CA ILE A 104 -12.68 -1.60 10.20
C ILE A 104 -12.93 -0.11 10.03
N ARG A 105 -11.89 0.70 10.24
CA ARG A 105 -11.96 2.16 10.17
C ARG A 105 -10.88 2.71 9.27
N PHE A 106 -11.22 3.78 8.58
CA PHE A 106 -10.32 4.58 7.77
C PHE A 106 -9.96 5.84 8.54
N SER A 107 -8.70 6.23 8.54
CA SER A 107 -8.22 7.40 9.26
C SER A 107 -7.08 8.08 8.50
N PHE A 108 -6.75 9.28 8.94
CA PHE A 108 -5.72 10.12 8.33
C PHE A 108 -4.80 10.70 9.40
N ALA A 109 -3.49 10.49 9.24
CA ALA A 109 -2.45 11.11 10.05
C ALA A 109 -1.85 12.30 9.29
N ALA A 110 -2.39 13.50 9.53
CA ALA A 110 -1.96 14.72 8.85
C ALA A 110 -0.44 14.99 8.98
N LYS A 111 0.15 14.71 10.15
CA LYS A 111 1.60 14.88 10.38
C LYS A 111 2.48 13.97 9.52
N ALA A 112 1.94 12.80 9.15
CA ALA A 112 2.63 11.82 8.31
C ALA A 112 2.14 11.87 6.85
N LEU A 113 1.16 12.72 6.53
CA LEU A 113 0.43 12.74 5.26
C LEU A 113 -0.03 11.33 4.83
N ALA A 114 -0.40 10.49 5.80
CA ALA A 114 -0.73 9.10 5.58
C ALA A 114 -2.21 8.86 5.79
N VAL A 115 -2.87 8.26 4.81
CA VAL A 115 -4.17 7.61 4.98
C VAL A 115 -3.90 6.16 5.38
N TYR A 116 -4.71 5.59 6.26
CA TYR A 116 -4.53 4.21 6.67
C TYR A 116 -5.85 3.56 7.10
N THR A 117 -5.89 2.25 6.94
CA THR A 117 -6.97 1.37 7.35
C THR A 117 -6.58 0.58 8.59
N CYS A 118 -7.41 0.61 9.62
CA CYS A 118 -7.22 -0.13 10.86
C CYS A 118 -8.37 -1.09 11.14
N ALA A 119 -8.04 -2.28 11.63
CA ALA A 119 -8.99 -3.21 12.21
C ALA A 119 -8.95 -3.09 13.74
N ASN A 120 -9.99 -2.51 14.34
CA ASN A 120 -10.05 -2.33 15.78
C ASN A 120 -10.29 -3.65 16.49
N ARG A 121 -9.58 -3.83 17.62
CA ARG A 121 -9.68 -5.03 18.46
C ARG A 121 -9.51 -6.34 17.66
N HIS A 122 -8.73 -6.29 16.59
CA HIS A 122 -8.41 -7.45 15.77
C HIS A 122 -6.93 -7.78 15.93
N VAL A 123 -6.64 -9.00 16.35
CA VAL A 123 -5.25 -9.49 16.45
C VAL A 123 -4.79 -9.89 15.05
N VAL A 124 -3.58 -9.50 14.66
CA VAL A 124 -2.99 -9.86 13.36
C VAL A 124 -1.67 -10.56 13.61
N HIS A 125 -1.48 -11.74 13.02
CA HIS A 125 -0.20 -12.44 13.02
C HIS A 125 0.71 -11.96 11.89
N LEU A 126 2.02 -12.16 12.03
CA LEU A 126 2.98 -11.80 10.99
C LEU A 126 2.65 -12.41 9.61
N ARG A 127 2.15 -13.66 9.58
CA ARG A 127 1.71 -14.32 8.34
C ARG A 127 0.49 -13.66 7.68
N GLU A 128 -0.33 -12.96 8.45
CA GLU A 128 -1.50 -12.21 7.99
C GLU A 128 -1.10 -10.78 7.57
N ILE A 129 -0.03 -10.22 8.14
CA ILE A 129 0.52 -8.92 7.73
C ILE A 129 1.02 -8.96 6.28
N ILE A 130 1.61 -10.06 5.83
CA ILE A 130 2.13 -10.18 4.46
C ILE A 130 1.04 -9.96 3.41
N PRO A 131 -0.06 -10.76 3.35
CA PRO A 131 -1.11 -10.55 2.37
C PRO A 131 -1.79 -9.19 2.53
N LEU A 132 -1.94 -8.68 3.75
CA LEU A 132 -2.43 -7.33 3.99
C LEU A 132 -1.54 -6.28 3.30
N ALA A 133 -0.23 -6.32 3.53
CA ALA A 133 0.70 -5.35 2.97
C ALA A 133 0.83 -5.43 1.43
N ILE A 134 0.84 -6.63 0.85
CA ILE A 134 1.12 -6.81 -0.59
C ILE A 134 -0.13 -6.73 -1.47
N ALA A 135 -1.33 -7.02 -0.94
CA ALA A 135 -2.53 -7.15 -1.76
C ALA A 135 -2.88 -5.88 -2.56
N PRO A 136 -2.82 -4.66 -1.99
CA PRO A 136 -3.09 -3.45 -2.76
C PRO A 136 -2.10 -3.25 -3.90
N PHE A 137 -0.80 -3.48 -3.64
CA PHE A 137 0.23 -3.35 -4.65
C PHE A 137 -0.02 -4.30 -5.82
N LEU A 138 -0.21 -5.60 -5.55
CA LEU A 138 -0.45 -6.59 -6.60
C LEU A 138 -1.74 -6.31 -7.38
N ALA A 139 -2.84 -6.00 -6.69
CA ALA A 139 -4.14 -5.78 -7.34
C ALA A 139 -4.14 -4.52 -8.22
N ILE A 140 -3.62 -3.39 -7.69
CA ILE A 140 -3.58 -2.13 -8.43
C ILE A 140 -2.58 -2.21 -9.58
N SER A 141 -1.36 -2.72 -9.34
CA SER A 141 -0.36 -2.83 -10.41
C SER A 141 -0.82 -3.76 -11.53
N ALA A 142 -1.43 -4.91 -11.21
CA ALA A 142 -1.98 -5.80 -12.22
C ALA A 142 -3.08 -5.10 -13.05
N LEU A 143 -3.99 -4.38 -12.40
CA LEU A 143 -5.04 -3.62 -13.08
C LEU A 143 -4.45 -2.55 -14.01
N LEU A 144 -3.49 -1.75 -13.54
CA LEU A 144 -2.87 -0.69 -14.34
C LEU A 144 -2.10 -1.24 -15.54
N VAL A 145 -1.39 -2.37 -15.39
CA VAL A 145 -0.71 -3.05 -16.50
C VAL A 145 -1.70 -3.53 -17.56
N VAL A 146 -2.81 -4.14 -17.14
CA VAL A 146 -3.87 -4.58 -18.05
C VAL A 146 -4.47 -3.38 -18.80
N LEU A 147 -4.79 -2.29 -18.09
CA LEU A 147 -5.33 -1.08 -18.71
C LEU A 147 -4.34 -0.42 -19.68
N ALA A 148 -3.05 -0.39 -19.36
CA ALA A 148 -2.02 0.13 -20.26
C ALA A 148 -1.92 -0.67 -21.59
N GLY A 149 -2.31 -1.94 -21.58
CA GLY A 149 -2.46 -2.77 -22.77
C GLY A 149 -3.63 -2.32 -23.66
N TYR A 150 -4.78 -1.99 -23.07
CA TYR A 150 -5.99 -1.57 -23.78
C TYR A 150 -5.99 -0.10 -24.20
N PHE A 151 -5.27 0.76 -23.48
CA PHE A 151 -5.25 2.21 -23.69
C PHE A 151 -3.83 2.70 -24.02
N PRO A 152 -3.34 2.43 -25.25
CA PRO A 152 -1.96 2.71 -25.64
C PRO A 152 -1.58 4.20 -25.56
N ASP A 153 -2.52 5.10 -25.85
CA ASP A 153 -2.31 6.55 -25.81
C ASP A 153 -2.04 7.07 -24.38
N TYR A 154 -2.44 6.30 -23.36
CA TYR A 154 -2.29 6.65 -21.94
C TYR A 154 -1.20 5.85 -21.23
N ARG A 155 -0.32 5.16 -21.97
CA ARG A 155 0.75 4.35 -21.37
C ARG A 155 1.67 5.14 -20.43
N LEU A 156 1.94 6.41 -20.73
CA LEU A 156 2.72 7.27 -19.84
C LEU A 156 1.98 7.53 -18.53
N PHE A 157 0.68 7.81 -18.58
CA PHE A 157 -0.16 7.92 -17.39
C PHE A 157 -0.09 6.66 -16.52
N PHE A 158 -0.24 5.47 -17.10
CA PHE A 158 -0.15 4.22 -16.33
C PHE A 158 1.26 3.97 -15.78
N ALA A 159 2.31 4.36 -16.52
CA ALA A 159 3.69 4.30 -16.04
C ALA A 159 3.89 5.18 -14.79
N TRP A 160 3.41 6.43 -14.84
CA TRP A 160 3.46 7.36 -13.71
C TRP A 160 2.65 6.87 -12.51
N ALA A 161 1.52 6.19 -12.74
CA ALA A 161 0.67 5.67 -11.67
C ALA A 161 1.23 4.40 -10.99
N LEU A 162 2.26 3.76 -11.56
CA LEU A 162 2.90 2.54 -11.04
C LEU A 162 4.13 2.82 -10.16
N VAL A 163 4.64 4.05 -10.16
CA VAL A 163 5.84 4.52 -9.44
C VAL A 163 5.41 5.38 -8.27
#